data_AF-A0A2V8S6G4-F1
#
_entry.id   AF-A0A2V8S6G4-F1
#
_cell.length_a   1.000
_cell.length_b   1.000
_cell.length_c   1.000
_cell.angle_alpha   90.00
_cell.angle_beta   90.00
_cell.angle_gamma   90.00
#
_symmetry.space_group_name_H-M   'P 1'
#
loop_
_entity.id
_entity.type
_entity.pdbx_description
1 polymer ?
#
loop_
_entity_poly.entity_id
_entity_poly.type
_entity_poly.pdbx_seq_one_letter_code
_entity_poly.pdbx_strand_id
1 'polypeptide(L)' 'MSDKLIYQGVSTPHDGILRLPEPPPWRQFTDEARRERGMKYHPRTEEIELVNAALYLRRPLLVTGKPGTGKSSLAY' A
#
# COMPACT_ATOMS: atom_id res chain seq x y z
N MET A 1 -13.53 -11.42 -7.49
CA MET A 1 -12.94 -11.69 -6.15
C MET A 1 -12.41 -10.43 -5.46
N SER A 2 -12.73 -9.23 -5.95
CA SER A 2 -12.11 -7.96 -5.53
C SER A 2 -12.79 -7.26 -4.36
N ASP A 3 -13.99 -7.69 -3.97
CA ASP A 3 -14.87 -6.96 -3.05
C ASP A 3 -14.39 -6.95 -1.57
N LYS A 4 -13.31 -7.69 -1.28
CA LYS A 4 -12.74 -7.88 0.06
C LYS A 4 -11.29 -7.40 0.21
N LEU A 5 -10.70 -6.72 -0.78
CA LEU A 5 -9.32 -6.24 -0.66
C LEU A 5 -9.31 -4.72 -0.43
N ILE A 6 -8.53 -4.28 0.57
CA ILE A 6 -8.28 -2.86 0.84
C ILE A 6 -7.13 -2.37 -0.03
N TYR A 7 -6.05 -3.15 -0.17
CA TYR A 7 -4.98 -2.87 -1.11
C TYR A 7 -5.20 -3.70 -2.37
N GLN A 8 -5.41 -3.06 -3.52
CA GLN A 8 -5.72 -3.77 -4.77
C GLN A 8 -4.49 -3.95 -5.68
N GLY A 9 -3.37 -3.28 -5.38
CA GLY A 9 -2.17 -3.31 -6.21
C GLY A 9 -2.37 -2.68 -7.60
N VAL A 10 -3.42 -1.90 -7.78
CA VAL A 10 -3.67 -1.10 -8.98
C VAL A 10 -3.49 0.37 -8.65
N SER A 11 -2.92 1.11 -9.59
CA SER A 11 -2.64 2.54 -9.47
C SER A 11 -3.89 3.43 -9.55
N THR A 12 -5.07 2.83 -9.64
CA THR A 12 -6.35 3.53 -9.69
C THR A 12 -6.82 3.85 -8.27
N PRO A 13 -6.99 5.13 -7.90
CA PRO A 13 -7.50 5.49 -6.59
C PRO A 13 -8.88 4.87 -6.31
N HIS A 14 -9.11 4.47 -5.06
CA HIS A 14 -10.41 3.98 -4.61
C HIS A 14 -10.69 4.42 -3.17
N ASP A 15 -11.96 4.52 -2.81
CA ASP A 15 -12.39 5.08 -1.53
C ASP A 15 -12.38 4.09 -0.35
N GLY A 16 -11.88 2.87 -0.55
CA GLY A 16 -11.79 1.84 0.50
C GLY A 16 -11.03 2.32 1.76
N ILE A 17 -10.10 3.26 1.61
CA ILE A 17 -9.33 3.86 2.71
C ILE A 17 -10.20 4.70 3.65
N LEU A 18 -11.32 5.27 3.17
CA LEU A 18 -12.25 6.06 3.98
C LEU A 18 -12.97 5.23 5.06
N ARG A 19 -12.90 3.89 4.95
CA ARG A 19 -13.41 2.97 5.98
C ARG A 19 -12.46 2.81 7.17
N LEU A 20 -11.24 3.34 7.07
CA LEU A 20 -10.24 3.31 8.13
C LEU A 20 -10.34 4.59 9.00
N PRO A 21 -9.99 4.52 10.30
CA PRO A 21 -9.89 5.71 11.13
C PRO A 21 -8.77 6.64 10.63
N GLU A 22 -8.87 7.93 10.98
CA GLU A 22 -7.87 8.95 10.64
C GLU A 22 -6.44 8.50 11.01
N PRO A 23 -5.45 8.73 10.14
CA PRO A 23 -4.07 8.39 10.43
C PRO A 23 -3.55 9.23 11.60
N PRO A 24 -2.69 8.67 12.46
CA PRO A 24 -2.11 9.43 13.56
C PRO A 24 -1.22 10.57 13.04
N PRO A 25 -1.02 11.67 13.81
CA PRO A 25 -0.34 12.88 13.32
C PRO A 25 1.08 12.66 12.78
N TRP A 26 1.79 11.65 13.27
CA TRP A 26 3.14 11.28 12.82
C TRP A 26 3.16 10.48 11.50
N ARG A 27 2.00 10.14 10.93
CA ARG A 27 1.84 9.35 9.69
C ARG A 27 1.17 10.17 8.56
N GLN A 28 1.42 11.47 8.52
CA GLN A 28 1.02 12.32 7.39
C GLN A 28 2.13 12.32 6.32
N PHE A 29 1.76 12.11 5.06
CA PHE A 29 2.70 12.10 3.93
C PHE A 29 2.37 13.27 2.98
N THR A 30 3.31 14.19 2.78
CA THR A 30 3.11 15.47 2.06
C THR A 30 3.86 15.53 0.72
N ASP A 31 4.22 14.39 0.11
CA ASP A 31 5.11 14.34 -1.05
C ASP A 31 4.38 13.85 -2.32
N GLU A 32 4.05 14.75 -3.24
CA GLU A 32 3.38 14.43 -4.51
C GLU A 32 4.26 13.55 -5.41
N ALA A 33 5.58 13.78 -5.40
CA ALA A 33 6.57 13.03 -6.19
C ALA A 33 6.64 11.53 -5.84
N ARG A 34 6.09 11.12 -4.69
CA ARG A 34 6.02 9.71 -4.28
C ARG A 34 4.79 9.00 -4.85
N ARG A 35 3.69 9.73 -5.08
CA ARG A 35 2.48 9.18 -5.72
C ARG A 35 2.76 8.71 -7.14
N GLU A 36 3.53 9.47 -7.91
CA GLU A 36 3.94 9.08 -9.27
C GLU A 36 4.77 7.80 -9.32
N ARG A 37 5.53 7.49 -8.26
CA ARG A 37 6.33 6.26 -8.17
C ARG A 37 5.49 5.03 -7.86
N GLY A 38 4.41 5.18 -7.08
CA GLY A 38 3.41 4.12 -6.87
C GLY A 38 2.71 3.75 -8.17
N MET A 39 2.42 4.73 -9.02
CA MET A 39 1.67 4.54 -10.27
C MET A 39 2.30 3.56 -11.26
N LYS A 40 3.63 3.42 -11.28
CA LYS A 40 4.36 2.54 -12.21
C LYS A 40 4.67 1.16 -11.63
N TYR A 41 4.46 0.98 -10.33
CA TYR A 41 4.80 -0.26 -9.64
C TYR A 41 3.64 -1.24 -9.72
N HIS A 42 3.94 -2.46 -10.18
CA HIS A 42 2.97 -3.54 -10.30
C HIS A 42 3.34 -4.61 -9.28
N PRO A 43 2.67 -4.68 -8.12
CA PRO A 43 2.92 -5.70 -7.13
C PRO A 43 2.47 -7.07 -7.64
N ARG A 44 3.14 -8.11 -7.18
CA ARG A 44 2.75 -9.51 -7.39
C ARG A 44 1.53 -9.83 -6.52
N THR A 45 0.78 -10.85 -6.89
CA THR A 45 -0.40 -11.31 -6.13
C THR A 45 -0.07 -11.61 -4.67
N GLU A 46 1.07 -12.26 -4.42
CA GLU A 46 1.56 -12.56 -3.06
C GLU A 46 1.80 -11.30 -2.22
N GLU A 47 2.30 -10.22 -2.83
CA GLU A 47 2.53 -8.94 -2.16
C GLU A 47 1.20 -8.28 -1.80
N ILE A 48 0.21 -8.37 -2.69
CA ILE A 48 -1.16 -7.88 -2.44
C ILE A 48 -1.78 -8.62 -1.24
N GLU A 49 -1.68 -9.95 -1.20
CA GLU A 49 -2.23 -10.77 -0.11
C GLU A 49 -1.57 -10.46 1.23
N LEU A 50 -0.24 -10.35 1.27
CA LEU A 50 0.52 -10.04 2.49
C LEU A 50 0.16 -8.66 3.05
N VAL A 51 0.03 -7.64 2.19
CA VAL A 51 -0.39 -6.30 2.61
C VAL A 51 -1.80 -6.33 3.19
N ASN A 52 -2.75 -6.99 2.52
CA ASN A 52 -4.12 -7.10 3.03
C ASN A 52 -4.18 -7.88 4.35
N ALA A 53 -3.45 -8.98 4.48
CA ALA A 53 -3.36 -9.73 5.73
C ALA A 53 -2.84 -8.85 6.88
N ALA A 54 -1.79 -8.07 6.65
CA ALA A 54 -1.24 -7.14 7.64
C ALA A 54 -2.25 -6.06 8.05
N LEU A 55 -2.99 -5.48 7.08
CA LEU A 55 -4.04 -4.50 7.33
C LEU A 55 -5.17 -5.10 8.18
N TYR A 56 -5.67 -6.29 7.83
CA TYR A 56 -6.74 -6.96 8.58
C TYR A 56 -6.33 -7.37 9.99
N LEU A 57 -5.10 -7.86 10.15
CA LEU A 57 -4.56 -8.28 11.45
C LEU A 57 -4.04 -7.11 12.28
N ARG A 58 -3.98 -5.89 11.71
CA ARG A 58 -3.36 -4.70 12.32
C ARG A 58 -1.93 -4.96 12.80
N ARG A 59 -1.18 -5.77 12.05
CA ARG A 59 0.21 -6.13 12.35
C ARG A 59 1.17 -5.36 11.46
N PRO A 60 2.34 -4.91 11.98
CA PRO A 60 3.38 -4.35 11.16
C PRO A 60 3.87 -5.33 10.09
N LEU A 61 4.15 -4.84 8.88
CA LEU A 61 4.74 -5.61 7.79
C LEU A 61 6.18 -5.14 7.53
N LEU A 62 7.16 -6.05 7.67
CA LEU A 62 8.55 -5.77 7.34
C LEU A 62 8.77 -5.98 5.83
N VAL A 63 9.06 -4.91 5.10
CA VAL A 63 9.34 -4.95 3.66
C VAL A 63 10.85 -4.96 3.43
N THR A 64 11.37 -6.01 2.79
CA THR A 64 12.81 -6.20 2.52
C THR A 64 13.10 -6.37 1.02
N GLY A 65 14.36 -6.25 0.61
CA GLY A 65 14.78 -6.42 -0.79
C GLY A 65 15.95 -5.52 -1.20
N LYS A 66 16.65 -5.89 -2.29
CA LYS A 66 17.80 -5.15 -2.85
C LYS A 66 17.44 -3.69 -3.20
N PRO A 67 18.41 -2.77 -3.31
CA PRO A 67 18.15 -1.42 -3.80
C PRO A 67 17.41 -1.44 -5.16
N GLY A 68 16.47 -0.51 -5.37
CA GLY A 68 15.72 -0.40 -6.64
C GLY A 68 14.56 -1.39 -6.86
N THR A 69 14.26 -2.31 -5.92
CA THR A 69 13.21 -3.34 -6.11
C THR A 69 11.77 -2.85 -5.87
N GLY A 70 11.52 -1.54 -5.81
CA GLY A 70 10.17 -1.01 -5.64
C GLY A 70 9.59 -1.03 -4.21
N LYS A 71 10.40 -1.30 -3.17
CA LYS A 71 9.93 -1.27 -1.75
C LYS A 71 9.22 0.02 -1.35
N SER A 72 9.78 1.18 -1.77
CA SER A 72 9.14 2.47 -1.52
C SER A 72 7.88 2.63 -2.35
N SER A 73 7.83 2.09 -3.57
CA SER A 73 6.63 2.15 -4.41
C SER A 73 5.49 1.26 -3.91
N LEU A 74 5.77 0.13 -3.26
CA LEU A 74 4.75 -0.72 -2.61
C LEU A 74 4.01 0.02 -1.49
N ALA A 75 4.65 1.01 -0.85
CA ALA A 75 4.10 1.77 0.27
C ALA A 75 3.29 3.01 -0.14
N TYR A 76 3.20 3.30 -1.44
CA TYR A 76 2.45 4.44 -2.01
C TYR A 76 1.34 3.95 -2.93
#